data_AF-A0A1R3FM62-F1
#
_entry.id   AF-A0A1R3FM62-F1
#
_cell.length_a   1.000
_cell.length_b   1.000
_cell.length_c   1.000
_cell.angle_alpha   90.00
_cell.angle_beta   90.00
_cell.angle_gamma   90.00
#
_symmetry.space_group_name_H-M   'P 1'
#
loop_
_entity.id
_entity.type
_entity.pdbx_description
1 polymer ?
#
loop_
_entity_poly.entity_id
_entity_poly.type
_entity_poly.pdbx_seq_one_letter_code
_entity_poly.pdbx_strand_id
1 'polypeptide(L)'
;MTIAKRWRKKPSLTGLARVAEPGPRGSELRLGEVELVRTIYTNGKLTGNPAGWFWVALENPEFNITRKNTCRELVDTEEEAKQKAKAYIDNSFKAAKNQ
;
A
#
# COMPACT_ATOMS: atom_id res chain seq x y z
N MET A 1 -15.52 -11.59 16.74
CA MET A 1 -15.53 -10.28 16.05
C MET A 1 -14.94 -10.46 14.66
N THR A 2 -15.71 -10.20 13.60
CA THR A 2 -15.21 -10.29 12.22
C THR A 2 -14.44 -9.01 11.91
N ILE A 3 -13.11 -9.08 11.89
CA ILE A 3 -12.28 -7.92 11.56
C ILE A 3 -12.37 -7.68 10.05
N ALA A 4 -12.96 -6.56 9.63
CA ALA A 4 -13.14 -6.23 8.22
C ALA A 4 -11.88 -5.55 7.65
N LYS A 5 -11.50 -5.93 6.42
CA LYS A 5 -10.49 -5.22 5.62
C LYS A 5 -11.00 -3.82 5.30
N ARG A 6 -10.28 -2.77 5.69
CA ARG A 6 -10.66 -1.37 5.44
C ARG A 6 -9.50 -0.56 4.89
N TRP A 7 -9.77 0.20 3.83
CA TRP A 7 -8.86 1.24 3.35
C TRP A 7 -8.99 2.47 4.25
N ARG A 8 -7.86 3.01 4.67
CA ARG A 8 -7.77 4.26 5.44
C ARG A 8 -6.76 5.17 4.77
N LYS A 9 -7.11 6.44 4.57
CA LYS A 9 -6.14 7.43 4.07
C LYS A 9 -5.09 7.68 5.15
N LYS A 10 -3.82 7.80 4.76
CA LYS A 10 -2.74 8.09 5.71
C LYS A 10 -3.02 9.39 6.48
N PRO A 11 -2.64 9.47 7.77
CA PRO A 11 -2.78 10.69 8.54
C PRO A 11 -2.09 11.87 7.86
N SER A 12 -2.50 13.10 8.19
CA SER A 12 -1.87 14.30 7.64
C SER A 12 -0.40 14.35 8.07
N LEU A 13 0.49 14.62 7.13
CA LEU A 13 1.91 14.83 7.43
C LEU A 13 2.08 16.08 8.29
N THR A 14 2.96 16.01 9.28
CA THR A 14 3.28 17.11 10.21
C THR A 14 4.76 17.44 10.15
N GLY A 15 5.13 18.69 10.51
CA GLY A 15 6.53 19.11 10.58
C GLY A 15 7.25 19.04 9.22
N LEU A 16 8.54 18.70 9.25
CA LEU A 16 9.40 18.65 8.06
C LEU A 16 8.91 17.67 6.98
N ALA A 17 8.23 16.58 7.37
CA ALA A 17 7.67 15.62 6.42
C ALA A 17 6.65 16.27 5.48
N ARG A 18 5.86 17.24 5.99
CA ARG A 18 4.89 17.98 5.16
C ARG A 18 5.57 18.79 4.05
N VAL A 19 6.78 19.30 4.30
CA VAL A 19 7.54 20.12 3.35
C VAL A 19 8.37 19.25 2.41
N ALA A 20 8.96 18.18 2.93
CA ALA A 20 9.84 17.27 2.19
C ALA A 20 9.08 16.32 1.25
N GLU A 21 7.82 15.99 1.54
CA GLU A 21 6.98 15.10 0.71
C GLU A 21 5.81 15.87 0.07
N PRO A 22 6.06 16.78 -0.89
CA PRO A 22 5.00 17.47 -1.62
C PRO A 22 4.35 16.51 -2.62
N GLY A 23 3.40 15.72 -2.16
CA GLY A 23 2.64 14.78 -2.98
C GLY A 23 1.34 14.33 -2.31
N PRO A 24 0.38 13.77 -3.09
CA PRO A 24 -0.83 13.21 -2.54
C PRO A 24 -0.53 12.09 -1.53
N ARG A 25 -1.27 12.11 -0.41
CA ARG A 25 -1.21 11.05 0.61
C ARG A 25 -1.82 9.77 0.08
N GLY A 26 -1.07 8.68 0.19
CA GLY A 26 -1.60 7.34 -0.07
C GLY A 26 -2.55 6.83 1.01
N SER A 27 -2.89 5.56 0.89
CA SER A 27 -3.86 4.85 1.71
C SER A 27 -3.27 3.54 2.21
N GLU A 28 -3.76 3.07 3.35
CA GLU A 28 -3.37 1.82 3.99
C GLU A 28 -4.57 0.87 4.00
N LEU A 29 -4.36 -0.38 3.60
CA LEU A 29 -5.32 -1.46 3.80
C LEU A 29 -5.00 -2.13 5.13
N ARG A 30 -5.95 -2.05 6.07
CA ARG A 30 -5.79 -2.62 7.40
C ARG A 30 -6.82 -3.72 7.67
N LEU A 31 -6.41 -4.72 8.44
CA LEU A 31 -7.27 -5.69 9.08
C LEU A 31 -7.25 -5.40 10.57
N GLY A 32 -8.21 -4.58 11.03
CA GLY A 32 -8.21 -4.08 12.41
C GLY A 32 -7.04 -3.14 12.61
N GLU A 33 -6.15 -3.45 13.55
CA GLU A 33 -4.95 -2.65 13.82
C GLU A 33 -3.77 -3.00 12.91
N VAL A 34 -3.81 -4.17 12.24
CA VAL A 34 -2.72 -4.66 11.40
C VAL A 34 -2.77 -4.02 10.03
N GLU A 35 -1.69 -3.33 9.64
CA GLU A 35 -1.49 -2.86 8.27
C GLU A 35 -1.01 -4.00 7.39
N LEU A 36 -1.70 -4.23 6.27
CA LEU A 36 -1.35 -5.27 5.30
C LEU A 36 -0.63 -4.68 4.09
N VAL A 37 -1.12 -3.55 3.60
CA VAL A 37 -0.59 -2.86 2.41
C VAL A 37 -0.71 -1.36 2.58
N ARG A 38 0.21 -0.62 1.96
CA ARG A 38 0.10 0.82 1.78
C ARG A 38 0.36 1.23 0.34
N THR A 39 -0.40 2.20 -0.17
CA THR A 39 -0.08 2.92 -1.41
C THR A 39 0.80 4.13 -1.10
N ILE A 40 1.67 4.47 -2.05
CA ILE A 40 2.64 5.54 -1.94
C ILE A 40 2.70 6.24 -3.29
N TYR A 41 2.68 7.57 -3.27
CA TYR A 41 2.97 8.38 -4.43
C TYR A 41 4.47 8.73 -4.44
N THR A 42 5.10 8.61 -5.60
CA THR A 42 6.43 9.17 -5.86
C THR A 42 6.31 10.28 -6.89
N ASN A 43 6.98 11.41 -6.64
CA ASN A 43 7.07 12.50 -7.60
C ASN A 43 8.26 12.32 -8.57
N GLY A 44 9.00 11.21 -8.48
CA GLY A 44 10.11 10.88 -9.37
C GLY A 44 11.39 11.71 -9.17
N LYS A 45 11.32 12.84 -8.46
CA LYS A 45 12.40 13.84 -8.39
C LYS A 45 13.69 13.34 -7.75
N LEU A 46 13.59 12.40 -6.81
CA LEU A 46 14.74 11.88 -6.05
C LEU A 46 15.33 10.58 -6.63
N THR A 47 14.61 9.89 -7.52
CA THR A 47 15.01 8.55 -7.99
C THR A 47 15.19 8.48 -9.50
N GLY A 48 14.94 9.57 -10.24
CA GLY A 48 14.97 9.56 -11.71
C GLY A 48 13.87 8.72 -12.37
N ASN A 49 12.91 8.22 -11.57
CA ASN A 49 11.75 7.46 -12.06
C ASN A 49 10.64 8.42 -12.49
N PRO A 50 9.71 7.98 -13.36
CA PRO A 50 8.50 8.75 -13.61
C PRO A 50 7.71 8.96 -12.31
N ALA A 51 6.93 10.05 -12.26
CA ALA A 51 5.99 10.24 -11.17
C ALA A 51 4.86 9.22 -11.28
N GLY A 52 4.38 8.71 -10.15
CA GLY A 52 3.32 7.71 -10.15
C GLY A 52 3.05 7.13 -8.78
N TRP A 53 2.13 6.17 -8.75
CA TRP A 53 1.70 5.45 -7.58
C TRP A 53 2.26 4.04 -7.57
N PHE A 54 2.60 3.56 -6.38
CA PHE A 54 2.95 2.17 -6.15
C PHE A 54 2.38 1.71 -4.82
N TRP A 55 2.50 0.42 -4.55
CA TRP A 55 2.08 -0.16 -3.29
C TRP A 55 3.15 -1.09 -2.71
N VAL A 56 3.10 -1.21 -1.38
CA VAL A 56 3.99 -2.06 -0.62
C VAL A 56 3.14 -2.94 0.29
N ALA A 57 3.20 -4.26 0.08
CA ALA A 57 2.69 -5.23 1.03
C ALA A 57 3.71 -5.45 2.15
N LEU A 58 3.22 -5.45 3.38
CA LEU A 58 3.97 -5.83 4.56
C LEU A 58 3.87 -7.33 4.74
N GLU A 59 4.98 -7.95 5.14
CA GLU A 59 4.98 -9.38 5.44
C GLU A 59 4.05 -9.66 6.60
N ASN A 60 3.20 -10.67 6.43
CA ASN A 60 2.33 -11.17 7.48
C ASN A 60 2.12 -12.69 7.30
N PRO A 61 2.81 -13.52 8.11
CA PRO A 61 2.74 -14.97 8.03
C PRO A 61 1.34 -15.54 8.30
N GLU A 62 0.56 -14.92 9.19
CA GLU A 62 -0.80 -15.37 9.55
C GLU A 62 -1.73 -15.41 8.34
N PHE A 63 -1.51 -14.51 7.37
CA PHE A 63 -2.33 -14.40 6.16
C PHE A 63 -1.58 -14.82 4.90
N ASN A 64 -0.43 -15.49 5.03
CA ASN A 64 0.44 -15.88 3.92
C ASN A 64 0.78 -14.70 2.98
N ILE A 65 1.00 -13.52 3.56
CA ILE A 65 1.39 -12.32 2.82
C ILE A 65 2.91 -12.21 2.83
N THR A 66 3.52 -12.28 1.65
CA THR A 66 4.94 -12.00 1.48
C THR A 66 5.16 -10.50 1.29
N ARG A 67 6.29 -9.98 1.78
CA ARG A 67 6.67 -8.60 1.49
C ARG A 67 6.80 -8.40 -0.04
N LYS A 68 6.10 -7.41 -0.59
CA LYS A 68 6.20 -7.03 -2.01
C LYS A 68 6.24 -5.52 -2.16
N ASN A 69 7.22 -5.00 -2.88
CA ASN A 69 7.38 -3.57 -3.16
C ASN A 69 7.33 -3.34 -4.68
N THR A 70 6.38 -2.53 -5.13
CA THR A 70 6.15 -2.24 -6.56
C THR A 70 6.70 -0.87 -6.97
N CYS A 71 7.68 -0.31 -6.26
CA CYS A 71 8.24 1.01 -6.57
C CYS A 71 8.89 1.14 -7.98
N ARG A 72 9.09 0.02 -8.69
CA ARG A 72 9.55 -0.01 -10.09
C ARG A 72 8.42 -0.24 -11.11
N GLU A 73 7.22 -0.57 -10.64
CA GLU A 73 6.01 -0.86 -11.44
C GLU A 73 4.95 0.20 -11.13
N LEU A 74 5.29 1.46 -11.42
CA LEU A 74 4.42 2.58 -11.12
C LEU A 74 3.14 2.54 -11.97
N VAL A 75 2.05 3.03 -11.39
CA VAL A 75 0.77 3.22 -12.06
C VAL A 75 0.33 4.68 -11.96
N ASP A 76 -0.58 5.10 -12.83
CA ASP A 76 -0.94 6.52 -12.95
C ASP A 76 -1.86 6.99 -11.82
N THR A 77 -2.64 6.08 -11.21
CA THR A 77 -3.67 6.43 -10.22
C THR A 77 -3.55 5.65 -8.91
N GLU A 78 -3.98 6.27 -7.81
CA GLU A 78 -4.04 5.60 -6.50
C GLU A 78 -5.02 4.42 -6.53
N GLU A 79 -6.15 4.57 -7.23
CA GLU A 79 -7.18 3.58 -7.41
C GLU A 79 -6.64 2.31 -8.09
N GLU A 80 -5.85 2.46 -9.15
CA GLU A 80 -5.20 1.31 -9.79
C GLU A 80 -4.21 0.62 -8.85
N ALA A 81 -3.43 1.40 -8.08
CA ALA A 81 -2.52 0.85 -7.07
C ALA A 81 -3.29 0.08 -5.99
N LYS A 82 -4.43 0.61 -5.53
CA LYS A 82 -5.34 -0.05 -4.57
C LYS A 82 -5.93 -1.34 -5.13
N GLN A 83 -6.32 -1.36 -6.40
CA GLN A 83 -6.88 -2.55 -7.05
C GLN A 83 -5.83 -3.67 -7.17
N LYS A 84 -4.62 -3.34 -7.66
CA LYS A 84 -3.50 -4.30 -7.75
C LYS A 84 -3.07 -4.82 -6.37
N ALA A 85 -2.98 -3.93 -5.38
CA ALA A 85 -2.74 -4.28 -3.98
C ALA A 85 -3.81 -5.22 -3.42
N LYS A 86 -5.09 -4.91 -3.64
CA LYS A 86 -6.21 -5.72 -3.15
C LYS A 86 -6.18 -7.12 -3.78
N ALA A 87 -5.94 -7.22 -5.09
CA ALA A 87 -5.83 -8.50 -5.78
C ALA A 87 -4.71 -9.37 -5.19
N TYR A 88 -3.54 -8.77 -4.90
CA TYR A 88 -2.44 -9.47 -4.25
C TYR A 88 -2.84 -10.02 -2.87
N ILE A 89 -3.44 -9.17 -2.02
CA ILE A 89 -3.86 -9.58 -0.67
C ILE A 89 -4.96 -10.64 -0.73
N ASP A 90 -5.96 -10.49 -1.59
CA ASP A 90 -7.03 -11.47 -1.70
C ASP A 90 -6.51 -12.83 -2.18
N ASN A 91 -5.46 -12.86 -3.03
CA ASN A 91 -4.78 -14.10 -3.40
C ASN A 91 -4.00 -14.72 -2.23
N SER A 92 -3.27 -13.93 -1.44
CA SER A 92 -2.59 -14.42 -0.23
C SER A 92 -3.58 -15.04 0.78
N PHE A 93 -4.72 -14.37 1.04
CA PHE A 93 -5.75 -14.89 1.92
C PHE A 93 -6.37 -16.20 1.40
N LYS A 94 -6.58 -16.33 0.08
CA LYS A 94 -7.05 -17.59 -0.53
C LYS A 94 -6.02 -18.71 -0.35
N ALA A 95 -4.73 -18.41 -0.51
CA ALA A 95 -3.66 -19.37 -0.29
C ALA A 95 -3.59 -19.83 1.18
N ALA A 96 -3.75 -18.91 2.13
CA ALA A 96 -3.76 -19.22 3.57
C ALA A 96 -4.96 -20.10 3.98
N LYS A 97 -6.13 -19.93 3.34
CA LYS A 97 -7.34 -20.73 3.65
C LYS A 97 -7.25 -22.18 3.15
N ASN A 98 -6.39 -22.45 2.18
CA ASN A 98 -6.20 -23.78 1.60
C ASN A 98 -5.04 -24.57 2.25
N GLN A 99 -4.45 -24.03 3.33
CA GLN A 99 -3.51 -24.73 4.22
C GLN A 99 -4.22 -25.19 5.48
#